data_AF-A0A1G6EL70-F1
#
_entry.id   AF-A0A1G6EL70-F1
#
_cell.length_a   1.000
_cell.length_b   1.000
_cell.length_c   1.000
_cell.angle_alpha   90.00
_cell.angle_beta   90.00
_cell.angle_gamma   90.00
#
_symmetry.space_group_name_H-M   'P 1'
#
loop_
_entity.id
_entity.type
_entity.pdbx_description
1 polymer ?
#
loop_
_entity_poly.entity_id
_entity_poly.type
_entity_poly.pdbx_seq_one_letter_code
_entity_poly.pdbx_strand_id
1 'polypeptide(L)'
;MYTFSSRFRTVAIVLMIVGAIGVIYGFLTSHKSFEEVETMLEAEASEHGGGHGENTTHMTDVHTDDHINDHSEGVEGENARSEQEQSLESSKVEQSDMYIDETSADYGRSQSEVDIEAGDSEMNSEATNDESQGLLESQAHGDDGHSVSVEDHAMDHEEHVEHVQHQIANRPWSALYVAAFFFMMISLGVLAFYAIQYAAQAGWSPLLLRVMEGITAYLLPGALIVLGIAVLSGTVGHYNIFIWMDPEVVANDEIIQNKSGFLNLPWFIIRGLIFITGWSLYRHFSRKYSIAQDTADDNKYFIKSFRISAAFLVFYIYTESMMSWDWIMSVDPHWFSTLFGWYVFASMFVSGITVIAMVTMYLRSRGFLPLVNDSHLHDLAKFMFAFSIFWTYLWFSQFMLIWYANIPEEVTYFVTRFTDYKIPFLGMIVMNFIFPILVLMNRDYKRIPWFVVMAGLVILIGHYIDIFNMIMPATVGDRWYIGIPEISSILLFGGLFIFIVFTALTKAPLTMKRNPFIKESEHFHF
;
A
#
# COMPACT_ATOMS: atom_id res chain seq x y z
N MET A 1 22.40 23.11 20.48
CA MET A 1 22.06 22.57 19.13
C MET A 1 22.35 21.08 19.11
N TYR A 2 21.76 20.32 18.18
CA TYR A 2 22.14 18.91 17.98
C TYR A 2 23.54 18.80 17.36
N THR A 3 24.32 17.83 17.81
CA THR A 3 25.62 17.48 17.21
C THR A 3 25.58 16.06 16.68
N PHE A 4 25.79 15.90 15.37
CA PHE A 4 25.79 14.57 14.74
C PHE A 4 27.06 13.80 15.10
N SER A 5 26.92 12.91 16.09
CA SER A 5 27.94 12.00 16.61
C SER A 5 28.79 11.37 15.51
N SER A 6 30.12 11.45 15.64
CA SER A 6 31.07 10.89 14.67
C SER A 6 30.86 9.40 14.46
N ARG A 7 30.73 8.62 15.55
CA ARG A 7 30.46 7.17 15.48
C ARG A 7 29.18 6.85 14.71
N PHE A 8 28.11 7.60 14.95
CA PHE A 8 26.81 7.34 14.29
C PHE A 8 26.84 7.75 12.81
N ARG A 9 27.59 8.80 12.46
CA ARG A 9 27.88 9.16 11.06
C ARG A 9 28.69 8.08 10.35
N THR A 10 29.71 7.51 11.01
CA THR A 10 30.48 6.39 10.45
C THR A 10 29.59 5.18 10.19
N VAL A 11 28.68 4.82 11.10
CA VAL A 11 27.72 3.73 10.88
C VAL A 11 26.86 3.99 9.63
N ALA A 12 26.29 5.19 9.49
CA ALA A 12 25.51 5.56 8.30
C ALA A 12 26.31 5.45 6.99
N ILE A 13 27.60 5.82 7.00
CA ILE A 13 28.50 5.70 5.85
C ILE A 13 28.84 4.23 5.55
N VAL A 14 29.09 3.40 6.56
CA VAL A 14 29.33 1.96 6.38
C VAL A 14 28.10 1.27 5.79
N LEU A 15 26.89 1.60 6.26
CA LEU A 15 25.64 1.10 5.69
C LEU A 15 25.50 1.46 4.20
N MET A 16 25.79 2.71 3.81
CA MET A 16 25.79 3.13 2.41
C MET A 16 26.82 2.37 1.56
N ILE A 17 28.05 2.17 2.06
CA ILE A 17 29.12 1.49 1.30
C ILE A 17 28.80 0.00 1.13
N VAL A 18 28.43 -0.69 2.21
CA VAL A 18 28.09 -2.12 2.17
C VAL A 18 26.84 -2.35 1.30
N GLY A 19 25.83 -1.49 1.44
CA GLY A 19 24.65 -1.51 0.58
C GLY A 19 24.97 -1.28 -0.89
N ALA A 20 25.79 -0.29 -1.23
CA ALA A 20 26.19 -0.03 -2.62
C ALA A 20 26.95 -1.21 -3.24
N ILE A 21 27.87 -1.84 -2.50
CA ILE A 21 28.62 -3.02 -2.97
C ILE A 21 27.67 -4.18 -3.27
N GLY A 22 26.72 -4.47 -2.37
CA GLY A 22 25.78 -5.58 -2.56
C GLY A 22 24.71 -5.32 -3.64
N VAL A 23 24.32 -4.05 -3.85
CA VAL A 23 23.49 -3.64 -4.99
C VAL A 23 24.23 -3.89 -6.32
N ILE A 24 25.50 -3.44 -6.42
CA ILE A 24 26.33 -3.67 -7.61
C ILE A 24 26.50 -5.18 -7.87
N TYR A 25 26.76 -5.96 -6.81
CA TYR A 25 26.83 -7.42 -6.91
C TYR A 25 25.52 -8.02 -7.46
N GLY A 26 24.35 -7.55 -6.99
CA GLY A 26 23.05 -7.96 -7.51
C GLY A 26 22.94 -7.81 -9.03
N PHE A 27 23.24 -6.62 -9.56
CA PHE A 27 23.23 -6.35 -11.01
C PHE A 27 24.26 -7.17 -11.80
N LEU A 28 25.42 -7.48 -11.22
CA LEU A 28 26.44 -8.33 -11.85
C LEU A 28 26.06 -9.82 -11.89
N THR A 29 25.09 -10.25 -11.09
CA THR A 29 24.67 -11.66 -10.98
C THR A 29 23.28 -11.97 -11.53
N SER A 30 22.50 -10.95 -11.90
CA SER A 30 21.13 -11.08 -12.42
C SER A 30 21.05 -11.38 -13.91
N HIS A 31 22.11 -11.11 -14.68
CA HIS A 31 22.15 -11.35 -16.11
C HIS A 31 22.70 -12.75 -16.37
N LYS A 32 21.79 -13.72 -16.52
CA LYS A 32 22.10 -15.11 -16.88
C LYS A 32 22.05 -15.30 -18.38
N SER A 33 22.79 -16.28 -18.91
CA SER A 33 22.56 -16.75 -20.28
C SER A 33 21.30 -17.64 -20.33
N PHE A 34 20.78 -17.86 -21.55
CA PHE A 34 19.69 -18.82 -21.78
C PHE A 34 20.06 -20.21 -21.23
N GLU A 35 21.23 -20.74 -21.60
CA GLU A 35 21.78 -22.01 -21.12
C GLU A 35 21.87 -22.08 -19.57
N GLU A 36 22.23 -20.97 -18.90
CA GLU A 36 22.27 -20.91 -17.43
C GLU A 36 20.87 -20.94 -16.80
N VAL A 37 19.84 -20.44 -17.47
CA VAL A 37 18.45 -20.50 -16.97
C VAL A 37 17.85 -21.87 -17.25
N GLU A 38 18.04 -22.41 -18.45
CA GLU A 38 17.62 -23.76 -18.83
C GLU A 38 18.18 -24.81 -17.88
N THR A 39 19.49 -24.80 -17.62
CA THR A 39 20.12 -25.73 -16.65
C THR A 39 19.64 -25.54 -15.20
N MET A 40 19.13 -24.37 -14.82
CA MET A 40 18.47 -24.17 -13.52
C MET A 40 17.07 -24.78 -13.49
N LEU A 41 16.29 -24.61 -14.55
CA LEU A 41 14.96 -25.20 -14.68
C LEU A 41 15.02 -26.74 -14.75
N GLU A 42 16.00 -27.31 -15.47
CA GLU A 42 16.27 -28.76 -15.46
C GLU A 42 16.61 -29.27 -14.04
N ALA A 43 17.43 -28.52 -13.29
CA ALA A 43 17.80 -28.89 -11.92
C ALA A 43 16.58 -28.84 -10.98
N GLU A 44 15.77 -27.76 -11.03
CA GLU A 44 14.53 -27.62 -10.27
C GLU A 44 13.53 -28.74 -10.59
N ALA A 45 13.33 -29.06 -11.88
CA ALA A 45 12.50 -30.18 -12.32
C ALA A 45 13.01 -31.54 -11.78
N SER A 46 14.33 -31.72 -11.69
CA SER A 46 14.94 -32.94 -11.14
C SER A 46 14.76 -33.09 -9.63
N GLU A 47 14.75 -32.00 -8.86
CA GLU A 47 14.49 -32.02 -7.41
C GLU A 47 13.00 -32.24 -7.09
N HIS A 48 12.09 -31.73 -7.93
CA HIS A 48 10.64 -31.89 -7.75
C HIS A 48 10.04 -33.14 -8.43
N GLY A 49 10.74 -33.77 -9.37
CA GLY A 49 10.25 -34.92 -10.17
C GLY A 49 10.13 -36.26 -9.44
N GLY A 50 10.45 -36.35 -8.14
CA GLY A 50 10.44 -37.61 -7.37
C GLY A 50 9.07 -38.09 -6.87
N GLY A 51 7.97 -37.43 -7.26
CA GLY A 51 6.72 -37.39 -6.47
C GLY A 51 5.41 -37.88 -7.11
N HIS A 52 5.41 -38.51 -8.29
CA HIS A 52 4.17 -39.05 -8.89
C HIS A 52 4.30 -40.52 -9.31
N GLY A 53 3.75 -41.42 -8.49
CA GLY A 53 3.79 -42.84 -8.75
C GLY A 53 2.99 -43.69 -7.76
N GLU A 54 1.68 -43.45 -7.59
CA GLU A 54 0.76 -44.52 -7.17
C GLU A 54 -0.68 -44.30 -7.65
N ASN A 55 -1.33 -45.40 -8.04
CA ASN A 55 -2.68 -45.40 -8.65
C ASN A 55 -3.79 -45.17 -7.61
N THR A 56 -4.84 -44.44 -8.00
CA THR A 56 -6.18 -44.58 -7.40
C THR A 56 -7.24 -44.75 -8.48
N THR A 57 -7.82 -45.95 -8.55
CA THR A 57 -8.88 -46.36 -9.47
C THR A 57 -10.26 -46.23 -8.80
N HIS A 58 -11.25 -45.74 -9.56
CA HIS A 58 -12.69 -45.68 -9.21
C HIS A 58 -13.05 -44.76 -8.00
N MET A 59 -14.28 -44.22 -7.86
CA MET A 59 -15.56 -44.47 -8.55
C MET A 59 -16.22 -43.18 -9.07
N THR A 60 -17.04 -43.33 -10.12
CA THR A 60 -18.11 -42.40 -10.47
C THR A 60 -19.37 -42.75 -9.68
N ASP A 61 -19.97 -41.80 -8.98
CA ASP A 61 -21.35 -41.90 -8.51
C ASP A 61 -22.21 -40.83 -9.16
N VAL A 62 -23.34 -41.25 -9.71
CA VAL A 62 -24.33 -40.41 -10.40
C VAL A 62 -25.46 -40.11 -9.42
N HIS A 63 -25.76 -38.83 -9.19
CA HIS A 63 -26.98 -38.44 -8.50
C HIS A 63 -28.18 -38.57 -9.44
N THR A 64 -29.14 -39.42 -9.06
CA THR A 64 -30.52 -39.39 -9.55
C THR A 64 -31.43 -38.94 -8.41
N ASP A 65 -32.19 -37.86 -8.62
CA ASP A 65 -33.36 -37.53 -7.81
C ASP A 65 -34.46 -38.58 -8.00
N ASP A 66 -35.23 -38.87 -6.94
CA ASP A 66 -36.70 -38.98 -7.07
C ASP A 66 -37.48 -39.02 -5.74
N HIS A 67 -38.59 -38.26 -5.74
CA HIS A 67 -39.87 -38.44 -5.03
C HIS A 67 -39.99 -38.76 -3.51
N ILE A 68 -40.40 -37.73 -2.75
CA ILE A 68 -41.77 -37.57 -2.16
C ILE A 68 -42.54 -38.89 -1.83
N ASN A 69 -42.84 -39.20 -0.55
CA ASN A 69 -44.10 -38.76 0.14
C ASN A 69 -44.27 -39.23 1.62
N ASP A 70 -45.00 -38.42 2.38
CA ASP A 70 -45.94 -38.69 3.50
C ASP A 70 -45.70 -39.79 4.57
N HIS A 71 -45.68 -39.41 5.87
CA HIS A 71 -46.72 -39.77 6.85
C HIS A 71 -46.56 -39.09 8.23
N SER A 72 -47.66 -39.00 8.97
CA SER A 72 -47.89 -38.15 10.15
C SER A 72 -48.14 -38.93 11.46
N GLU A 73 -48.44 -38.18 12.53
CA GLU A 73 -48.81 -38.60 13.91
C GLU A 73 -47.64 -39.05 14.83
N GLY A 74 -47.53 -38.62 16.09
CA GLY A 74 -48.25 -37.55 16.82
C GLY A 74 -48.23 -37.75 18.35
N VAL A 75 -48.16 -36.64 19.12
CA VAL A 75 -48.56 -36.52 20.56
C VAL A 75 -47.67 -37.35 21.54
N GLU A 76 -47.36 -37.05 22.81
CA GLU A 76 -47.64 -36.05 23.87
C GLU A 76 -46.27 -35.86 24.60
N GLY A 77 -45.94 -34.88 25.46
CA GLY A 77 -46.67 -33.93 26.28
C GLY A 77 -45.77 -33.59 27.51
N GLU A 78 -45.95 -32.39 28.10
CA GLU A 78 -45.70 -32.04 29.53
C GLU A 78 -44.34 -32.36 30.23
N ASN A 79 -43.83 -31.60 31.20
CA ASN A 79 -44.26 -30.36 31.85
C ASN A 79 -43.06 -29.66 32.54
N ALA A 80 -43.18 -28.34 32.74
CA ALA A 80 -42.92 -27.54 33.96
C ALA A 80 -41.76 -27.87 34.96
N ARG A 81 -41.25 -26.95 35.81
CA ARG A 81 -41.24 -25.46 35.96
C ARG A 81 -40.51 -25.14 37.30
N SER A 82 -40.31 -23.84 37.57
CA SER A 82 -40.02 -23.15 38.86
C SER A 82 -38.56 -22.77 39.07
N GLU A 83 -38.16 -21.49 39.17
CA GLU A 83 -38.70 -20.23 39.78
C GLU A 83 -38.25 -19.99 41.22
N GLN A 84 -37.50 -18.89 41.42
CA GLN A 84 -37.62 -17.84 42.47
C GLN A 84 -36.45 -16.86 42.23
N GLU A 85 -36.65 -15.57 41.90
CA GLU A 85 -37.12 -14.45 42.76
C GLU A 85 -36.26 -14.23 44.02
N GLN A 86 -35.87 -13.03 44.46
CA GLN A 86 -36.34 -11.63 44.20
C GLN A 86 -35.12 -10.66 44.44
N SER A 87 -35.13 -9.31 44.37
CA SER A 87 -36.13 -8.23 44.24
C SER A 87 -35.49 -6.89 43.78
N LEU A 88 -36.32 -5.97 43.26
CA LEU A 88 -36.45 -4.49 43.46
C LEU A 88 -35.23 -3.64 43.95
N GLU A 89 -35.03 -2.37 43.56
CA GLU A 89 -36.02 -1.27 43.46
C GLU A 89 -35.64 -0.14 42.44
N SER A 90 -36.55 0.82 42.18
CA SER A 90 -36.57 1.74 41.02
C SER A 90 -35.98 3.14 41.22
N SER A 91 -35.67 3.87 40.13
CA SER A 91 -36.15 5.27 39.99
C SER A 91 -36.30 5.80 38.54
N LYS A 92 -37.54 6.22 38.25
CA LYS A 92 -38.04 7.29 37.36
C LYS A 92 -37.57 7.45 35.89
N VAL A 93 -38.60 7.50 35.04
CA VAL A 93 -38.63 8.02 33.65
C VAL A 93 -38.87 9.53 33.66
N GLU A 94 -38.28 10.26 32.71
CA GLU A 94 -38.85 11.51 32.17
C GLU A 94 -38.47 11.62 30.68
N GLN A 95 -39.44 11.94 29.83
CA GLN A 95 -39.32 11.98 28.36
C GLN A 95 -40.17 13.13 27.82
N SER A 96 -39.55 14.06 27.09
CA SER A 96 -40.26 15.01 26.21
C SER A 96 -39.30 15.67 25.21
N ASP A 97 -39.59 15.43 23.93
CA ASP A 97 -39.57 16.37 22.79
C ASP A 97 -38.38 17.31 22.53
N MET A 98 -37.90 17.27 21.27
CA MET A 98 -37.37 18.46 20.61
C MET A 98 -37.83 18.52 19.15
N TYR A 99 -38.23 19.71 18.73
CA TYR A 99 -38.88 20.02 17.46
C TYR A 99 -37.93 19.96 16.26
N ILE A 100 -38.49 19.63 15.09
CA ILE A 100 -37.97 20.07 13.79
C ILE A 100 -38.82 21.27 13.36
N ASP A 101 -38.17 22.35 12.92
CA ASP A 101 -38.83 23.48 12.27
C ASP A 101 -38.03 23.89 11.01
N GLU A 102 -38.75 24.19 9.93
CA GLU A 102 -38.20 24.59 8.63
C GLU A 102 -38.46 26.08 8.39
N THR A 103 -37.51 26.79 7.79
CA THR A 103 -37.68 27.97 6.90
C THR A 103 -36.29 28.50 6.51
N SER A 104 -36.04 29.13 5.35
CA SER A 104 -36.92 29.63 4.27
C SER A 104 -36.19 29.62 2.91
N ALA A 105 -36.95 29.66 1.80
CA ALA A 105 -36.48 29.65 0.41
C ALA A 105 -35.82 30.97 -0.08
N ASP A 106 -35.18 30.95 -1.27
CA ASP A 106 -35.67 31.76 -2.41
C ASP A 106 -35.17 31.36 -3.85
N TYR A 107 -36.00 31.68 -4.85
CA TYR A 107 -35.91 31.72 -6.34
C TYR A 107 -34.84 31.00 -7.21
N GLY A 108 -35.33 30.38 -8.31
CA GLY A 108 -34.61 30.29 -9.60
C GLY A 108 -35.06 29.19 -10.58
N ARG A 109 -35.87 29.51 -11.62
CA ARG A 109 -36.47 28.56 -12.60
C ARG A 109 -35.85 28.66 -14.00
N SER A 110 -35.64 27.53 -14.68
CA SER A 110 -35.72 27.41 -16.16
C SER A 110 -35.99 25.95 -16.59
N GLN A 111 -36.77 25.76 -17.66
CA GLN A 111 -37.30 24.47 -18.14
C GLN A 111 -36.48 23.85 -19.28
N SER A 112 -36.64 22.53 -19.47
CA SER A 112 -36.96 21.94 -20.79
C SER A 112 -37.64 20.58 -20.62
N GLU A 113 -38.92 20.49 -21.03
CA GLU A 113 -39.71 19.25 -21.09
C GLU A 113 -39.46 18.49 -22.40
N VAL A 114 -39.60 17.15 -22.38
CA VAL A 114 -40.00 16.34 -23.54
C VAL A 114 -40.92 15.22 -23.03
N ASP A 115 -42.12 15.15 -23.59
CA ASP A 115 -43.20 14.25 -23.17
C ASP A 115 -43.07 12.82 -23.73
N ILE A 116 -43.81 11.90 -23.09
CA ILE A 116 -44.06 10.53 -23.57
C ILE A 116 -45.51 10.45 -24.05
N GLU A 117 -45.74 10.00 -25.28
CA GLU A 117 -47.05 9.49 -25.72
C GLU A 117 -46.89 8.17 -26.49
N ALA A 118 -47.91 7.32 -26.40
CA ALA A 118 -48.02 6.03 -27.07
C ALA A 118 -49.34 5.97 -27.86
N GLY A 119 -49.35 5.26 -29.00
CA GLY A 119 -50.57 5.08 -29.79
C GLY A 119 -50.37 4.20 -31.04
N ASP A 120 -51.18 3.15 -31.14
CA ASP A 120 -51.20 2.08 -32.16
C ASP A 120 -51.23 2.51 -33.64
N SER A 121 -50.76 1.64 -34.56
CA SER A 121 -51.67 0.79 -35.37
C SER A 121 -51.03 0.08 -36.60
N GLU A 122 -51.67 -1.03 -36.99
CA GLU A 122 -51.71 -1.71 -38.32
C GLU A 122 -50.46 -2.41 -38.92
N MET A 123 -50.34 -3.70 -38.57
CA MET A 123 -50.55 -4.87 -39.46
C MET A 123 -50.15 -4.75 -40.96
N ASN A 124 -49.19 -5.59 -41.39
CA ASN A 124 -49.43 -6.46 -42.54
C ASN A 124 -48.62 -7.76 -42.52
N SER A 125 -49.17 -8.82 -43.11
CA SER A 125 -48.67 -10.20 -43.05
C SER A 125 -47.94 -10.64 -44.31
N GLU A 126 -46.95 -11.52 -44.17
CA GLU A 126 -46.83 -12.66 -45.08
C GLU A 126 -46.15 -13.84 -44.37
N ALA A 127 -46.67 -15.05 -44.58
CA ALA A 127 -46.23 -16.27 -43.91
C ALA A 127 -46.04 -17.38 -44.95
N THR A 128 -44.99 -18.17 -44.80
CA THR A 128 -44.92 -19.53 -45.36
C THR A 128 -44.31 -20.46 -44.32
N ASN A 129 -45.10 -21.44 -43.88
CA ASN A 129 -44.63 -22.61 -43.17
C ASN A 129 -43.99 -23.59 -44.16
N ASP A 130 -43.03 -24.38 -43.70
CA ASP A 130 -43.07 -25.81 -44.05
C ASP A 130 -42.46 -26.65 -42.92
N GLU A 131 -43.14 -27.75 -42.56
CA GLU A 131 -42.62 -28.75 -41.62
C GLU A 131 -41.99 -29.89 -42.43
N SER A 132 -40.84 -30.41 -42.01
CA SER A 132 -40.44 -31.75 -42.42
C SER A 132 -39.73 -32.51 -41.30
N GLN A 133 -40.11 -33.77 -41.14
CA GLN A 133 -39.71 -34.62 -40.03
C GLN A 133 -38.36 -35.29 -40.30
N GLY A 134 -37.52 -35.32 -39.26
CA GLY A 134 -36.67 -36.43 -38.83
C GLY A 134 -35.80 -37.19 -39.84
N LEU A 135 -34.52 -37.31 -39.52
CA LEU A 135 -33.78 -38.58 -39.60
C LEU A 135 -32.61 -38.56 -38.60
N LEU A 136 -32.43 -39.68 -37.90
CA LEU A 136 -31.28 -39.94 -37.04
C LEU A 136 -30.12 -40.45 -37.89
N GLU A 137 -28.97 -39.78 -37.87
CA GLU A 137 -27.70 -40.41 -38.26
C GLU A 137 -26.66 -40.22 -37.14
N SER A 138 -26.15 -41.35 -36.66
CA SER A 138 -25.07 -41.42 -35.69
C SER A 138 -23.74 -41.17 -36.40
N GLN A 139 -23.07 -40.05 -36.08
CA GLN A 139 -21.64 -39.92 -36.36
C GLN A 139 -20.85 -40.38 -35.13
N ALA A 140 -19.96 -41.35 -35.36
CA ALA A 140 -19.10 -41.90 -34.32
C ALA A 140 -18.02 -40.89 -33.92
N HIS A 141 -17.63 -40.91 -32.65
CA HIS A 141 -16.45 -40.18 -32.18
C HIS A 141 -15.21 -40.66 -32.93
N GLY A 142 -14.61 -39.76 -33.71
CA GLY A 142 -13.21 -39.84 -34.06
C GLY A 142 -12.39 -39.43 -32.84
N ASP A 143 -11.43 -40.27 -32.47
CA ASP A 143 -10.46 -39.98 -31.41
C ASP A 143 -9.39 -39.05 -31.98
N ASP A 144 -9.72 -37.77 -32.13
CA ASP A 144 -8.77 -36.71 -32.49
C ASP A 144 -7.89 -36.40 -31.27
N GLY A 145 -7.00 -37.35 -30.95
CA GLY A 145 -5.90 -37.13 -30.05
C GLY A 145 -5.01 -36.03 -30.61
N HIS A 146 -5.15 -34.82 -30.07
CA HIS A 146 -4.26 -33.69 -30.34
C HIS A 146 -2.82 -34.09 -30.02
N SER A 147 -2.08 -34.50 -31.04
CA SER A 147 -0.63 -34.58 -30.98
C SER A 147 -0.08 -33.16 -30.95
N VAL A 148 0.11 -32.61 -29.74
CA VAL A 148 0.95 -31.43 -29.55
C VAL A 148 2.29 -31.75 -30.19
N SER A 149 2.73 -30.93 -31.14
CA SER A 149 3.93 -31.26 -31.89
C SER A 149 5.17 -31.06 -31.01
N VAL A 150 6.26 -31.76 -31.34
CA VAL A 150 7.55 -31.55 -30.66
C VAL A 150 8.05 -30.11 -30.89
N GLU A 151 7.60 -29.46 -31.96
CA GLU A 151 7.90 -28.05 -32.28
C GLU A 151 7.11 -27.10 -31.36
N ASP A 152 5.82 -27.35 -31.11
CA ASP A 152 5.01 -26.57 -30.15
C ASP A 152 5.59 -26.63 -28.74
N HIS A 153 5.98 -27.83 -28.28
CA HIS A 153 6.62 -28.01 -26.96
C HIS A 153 8.03 -27.39 -26.88
N ALA A 154 8.75 -27.29 -27.99
CA ALA A 154 10.05 -26.63 -28.01
C ALA A 154 9.91 -25.10 -27.93
N MET A 155 8.92 -24.52 -28.62
CA MET A 155 8.63 -23.08 -28.55
C MET A 155 8.10 -22.67 -27.17
N ASP A 156 7.17 -23.44 -26.58
CA ASP A 156 6.65 -23.22 -25.22
C ASP A 156 7.77 -23.26 -24.15
N HIS A 157 8.75 -24.16 -24.31
CA HIS A 157 9.94 -24.21 -23.46
C HIS A 157 10.89 -23.02 -23.69
N GLU A 158 11.15 -22.63 -24.94
CA GLU A 158 12.01 -21.47 -25.26
C GLU A 158 11.42 -20.17 -24.69
N GLU A 159 10.12 -19.91 -24.89
CA GLU A 159 9.41 -18.77 -24.30
C GLU A 159 9.42 -18.81 -22.76
N HIS A 160 9.30 -20.00 -22.14
CA HIS A 160 9.37 -20.15 -20.69
C HIS A 160 10.77 -19.80 -20.13
N VAL A 161 11.84 -20.25 -20.78
CA VAL A 161 13.22 -19.93 -20.39
C VAL A 161 13.48 -18.43 -20.50
N GLU A 162 13.05 -17.78 -21.60
CA GLU A 162 13.16 -16.32 -21.75
C GLU A 162 12.37 -15.57 -20.67
N HIS A 163 11.13 -15.99 -20.38
CA HIS A 163 10.31 -15.37 -19.35
C HIS A 163 10.98 -15.41 -17.96
N VAL A 164 11.54 -16.56 -17.58
CA VAL A 164 12.29 -16.71 -16.31
C VAL A 164 13.59 -15.90 -16.33
N GLN A 165 14.27 -15.80 -17.47
CA GLN A 165 15.47 -14.95 -17.64
C GLN A 165 15.14 -13.47 -17.37
N HIS A 166 14.02 -12.96 -17.90
CA HIS A 166 13.53 -11.62 -17.63
C HIS A 166 13.21 -11.41 -16.14
N GLN A 167 12.46 -12.32 -15.51
CA GLN A 167 12.14 -12.24 -14.07
C GLN A 167 13.40 -12.14 -13.19
N ILE A 168 14.45 -12.91 -13.50
CA ILE A 168 15.74 -12.87 -12.78
C ILE A 168 16.46 -11.53 -13.00
N ALA A 169 16.44 -10.99 -14.23
CA ALA A 169 17.00 -9.67 -14.55
C ALA A 169 16.24 -8.49 -13.92
N ASN A 170 14.93 -8.65 -13.70
CA ASN A 170 14.05 -7.64 -13.08
C ASN A 170 14.32 -7.43 -11.59
N ARG A 171 14.87 -8.45 -10.93
CA ARG A 171 14.97 -8.50 -9.48
C ARG A 171 15.86 -7.42 -8.83
N PRO A 172 17.11 -7.15 -9.25
CA PRO A 172 17.91 -6.08 -8.61
C PRO A 172 17.32 -4.68 -8.84
N TRP A 173 16.65 -4.43 -9.97
CA TRP A 173 15.90 -3.20 -10.20
C TRP A 173 14.74 -3.05 -9.22
N SER A 174 13.91 -4.09 -9.08
CA SER A 174 12.76 -4.13 -8.18
C SER A 174 13.17 -3.99 -6.71
N ALA A 175 14.20 -4.72 -6.28
CA ALA A 175 14.76 -4.65 -4.93
C ALA A 175 15.26 -3.23 -4.58
N LEU A 176 15.95 -2.57 -5.53
CA LEU A 176 16.41 -1.20 -5.38
C LEU A 176 15.23 -0.22 -5.31
N TYR A 177 14.23 -0.41 -6.17
CA TYR A 177 13.05 0.45 -6.25
C TYR A 177 12.18 0.39 -4.99
N VAL A 178 11.82 -0.82 -4.52
CA VAL A 178 11.07 -1.06 -3.29
C VAL A 178 11.73 -0.38 -2.09
N ALA A 179 13.06 -0.54 -1.93
CA ALA A 179 13.79 0.09 -0.84
C ALA A 179 13.87 1.62 -0.96
N ALA A 180 14.11 2.15 -2.17
CA ALA A 180 14.11 3.60 -2.41
C ALA A 180 12.75 4.22 -2.08
N PHE A 181 11.67 3.57 -2.53
CA PHE A 181 10.29 3.97 -2.29
C PHE A 181 9.96 3.97 -0.81
N PHE A 182 10.32 2.91 -0.07
CA PHE A 182 10.06 2.78 1.36
C PHE A 182 10.64 3.96 2.19
N PHE A 183 11.90 4.36 1.97
CA PHE A 183 12.48 5.49 2.69
C PHE A 183 11.95 6.86 2.20
N MET A 184 11.53 6.95 0.94
CA MET A 184 10.86 8.12 0.39
C MET A 184 9.47 8.32 1.01
N MET A 185 8.64 7.27 1.05
CA MET A 185 7.28 7.32 1.58
C MET A 185 7.26 7.66 3.08
N ILE A 186 8.22 7.16 3.87
CA ILE A 186 8.40 7.58 5.28
C ILE A 186 8.54 9.11 5.38
N SER A 187 9.35 9.71 4.50
CA SER A 187 9.60 11.15 4.49
C SER A 187 8.36 11.95 4.06
N LEU A 188 7.59 11.39 3.12
CA LEU A 188 6.36 11.96 2.60
C LEU A 188 5.22 11.90 3.64
N GLY A 189 5.04 10.76 4.32
CA GLY A 189 4.09 10.59 5.42
C GLY A 189 4.39 11.50 6.61
N VAL A 190 5.67 11.70 6.96
CA VAL A 190 6.03 12.71 7.99
C VAL A 190 5.71 14.14 7.52
N LEU A 191 5.85 14.45 6.24
CA LEU A 191 5.50 15.79 5.71
C LEU A 191 3.99 16.04 5.79
N ALA A 192 3.17 15.03 5.50
CA ALA A 192 1.72 15.07 5.67
C ALA A 192 1.33 15.22 7.15
N PHE A 193 1.88 14.41 8.05
CA PHE A 193 1.62 14.50 9.49
C PHE A 193 2.02 15.87 10.06
N TYR A 194 3.17 16.41 9.65
CA TYR A 194 3.63 17.75 10.00
C TYR A 194 2.66 18.85 9.54
N ALA A 195 2.15 18.75 8.30
CA ALA A 195 1.14 19.69 7.79
C ALA A 195 -0.17 19.62 8.58
N ILE A 196 -0.60 18.41 8.96
CA ILE A 196 -1.76 18.18 9.83
C ILE A 196 -1.55 18.85 11.20
N GLN A 197 -0.37 18.75 11.82
CA GLN A 197 -0.12 19.41 13.11
C GLN A 197 -0.30 20.93 13.04
N TYR A 198 0.14 21.57 11.95
CA TYR A 198 -0.09 23.00 11.74
C TYR A 198 -1.56 23.33 11.42
N ALA A 199 -2.22 22.55 10.57
CA ALA A 199 -3.61 22.79 10.16
C ALA A 199 -4.60 22.56 11.32
N ALA A 200 -4.36 21.54 12.16
CA ALA A 200 -5.14 21.24 13.35
C ALA A 200 -4.77 22.10 14.58
N GLN A 201 -3.74 22.95 14.47
CA GLN A 201 -3.23 23.78 15.58
C GLN A 201 -2.90 22.95 16.83
N ALA A 202 -2.25 21.80 16.64
CA ALA A 202 -2.11 20.76 17.65
C ALA A 202 -1.10 21.12 18.76
N GLY A 203 -1.60 21.36 19.98
CA GLY A 203 -0.84 21.85 21.13
C GLY A 203 0.25 20.94 21.72
N TRP A 204 0.16 19.63 21.54
CA TRP A 204 1.16 18.67 22.05
C TRP A 204 2.39 18.55 21.14
N SER A 205 2.23 18.83 19.84
CA SER A 205 3.24 18.61 18.80
C SER A 205 4.44 19.59 18.72
N PRO A 206 4.39 20.87 19.20
CA PRO A 206 5.45 21.86 18.97
C PRO A 206 6.87 21.45 19.35
N LEU A 207 7.04 20.67 20.42
CA LEU A 207 8.35 20.12 20.82
C LEU A 207 8.92 19.07 19.85
N LEU A 208 8.11 18.54 18.94
CA LEU A 208 8.45 17.49 17.97
C LEU A 208 8.60 18.00 16.54
N LEU A 209 8.04 19.18 16.22
CA LEU A 209 8.02 19.72 14.85
C LEU A 209 9.42 19.85 14.22
N ARG A 210 10.45 20.22 14.99
CA ARG A 210 11.85 20.27 14.51
C ARG A 210 12.43 18.88 14.18
N VAL A 211 11.93 17.82 14.82
CA VAL A 211 12.30 16.43 14.50
C VAL A 211 11.69 16.05 13.14
N MET A 212 10.41 16.39 12.92
CA MET A 212 9.71 16.19 11.65
C MET A 212 10.38 16.96 10.49
N GLU A 213 10.78 18.22 10.69
CA GLU A 213 11.55 19.02 9.73
C GLU A 213 12.93 18.42 9.38
N GLY A 214 13.50 17.64 10.30
CA GLY A 214 14.73 16.88 10.12
C GLY A 214 14.50 15.64 9.26
N ILE A 215 13.47 14.85 9.59
CA ILE A 215 13.11 13.63 8.85
C ILE A 215 12.74 13.95 7.39
N THR A 216 11.88 14.95 7.19
CA THR A 216 11.46 15.43 5.85
C THR A 216 12.60 16.02 4.99
N ALA A 217 13.83 16.08 5.50
CA ALA A 217 15.00 16.45 4.69
C ALA A 217 15.36 15.40 3.63
N TYR A 218 14.99 14.14 3.82
CA TYR A 218 15.23 13.08 2.85
C TYR A 218 14.26 13.12 1.66
N LEU A 219 13.10 13.79 1.75
CA LEU A 219 12.05 13.69 0.73
C LEU A 219 12.51 14.06 -0.68
N LEU A 220 13.14 15.23 -0.88
CA LEU A 220 13.60 15.67 -2.20
C LEU A 220 14.62 14.70 -2.83
N PRO A 221 15.75 14.35 -2.17
CA PRO A 221 16.69 13.38 -2.74
C PRO A 221 16.07 12.00 -2.91
N GLY A 222 15.28 11.52 -1.93
CA GLY A 222 14.61 10.22 -2.01
C GLY A 222 13.64 10.11 -3.18
N ALA A 223 12.79 11.11 -3.40
CA ALA A 223 11.82 11.08 -4.49
C ALA A 223 12.45 11.27 -5.88
N LEU A 224 13.53 12.05 -5.99
CA LEU A 224 14.33 12.11 -7.22
C LEU A 224 15.03 10.78 -7.51
N ILE A 225 15.48 10.05 -6.48
CA ILE A 225 16.05 8.70 -6.64
C ILE A 225 14.97 7.72 -7.11
N VAL A 226 13.78 7.70 -6.49
CA VAL A 226 12.67 6.82 -6.90
C VAL A 226 12.28 7.06 -8.37
N LEU A 227 12.03 8.32 -8.74
CA LEU A 227 11.71 8.66 -10.14
C LEU A 227 12.86 8.34 -11.09
N GLY A 228 14.11 8.56 -10.65
CA GLY A 228 15.31 8.19 -11.40
C GLY A 228 15.40 6.69 -11.67
N ILE A 229 15.15 5.84 -10.66
CA ILE A 229 15.16 4.38 -10.82
C ILE A 229 14.03 3.93 -11.76
N ALA A 230 12.81 4.47 -11.62
CA ALA A 230 11.69 4.13 -12.52
C ALA A 230 11.98 4.45 -14.01
N VAL A 231 12.63 5.58 -14.28
CA VAL A 231 13.01 5.96 -15.66
C VAL A 231 14.21 5.13 -16.15
N LEU A 232 15.17 4.83 -15.27
CA LEU A 232 16.33 4.03 -15.61
C LEU A 232 15.98 2.55 -15.84
N SER A 233 15.03 1.96 -15.11
CA SER A 233 14.54 0.61 -15.38
C SER A 233 13.89 0.50 -16.76
N GLY A 234 13.17 1.54 -17.20
CA GLY A 234 12.63 1.62 -18.57
C GLY A 234 13.69 1.79 -19.65
N THR A 235 14.72 2.61 -19.43
CA THR A 235 15.64 3.06 -20.50
C THR A 235 16.97 2.32 -20.57
N VAL A 236 17.56 1.97 -19.41
CA VAL A 236 18.83 1.24 -19.29
C VAL A 236 18.58 -0.18 -18.79
N GLY A 237 17.51 -0.37 -18.02
CA GLY A 237 17.10 -1.66 -17.51
C GLY A 237 16.32 -2.51 -18.50
N HIS A 238 15.97 -2.03 -19.70
CA HIS A 238 15.15 -2.77 -20.68
C HIS A 238 13.75 -3.17 -20.14
N TYR A 239 13.04 -2.19 -19.58
CA TYR A 239 11.63 -2.27 -19.15
C TYR A 239 11.34 -3.10 -17.88
N ASN A 240 12.39 -3.53 -17.16
CA ASN A 240 12.42 -4.41 -15.97
C ASN A 240 11.55 -4.07 -14.72
N ILE A 241 10.67 -3.06 -14.77
CA ILE A 241 9.68 -2.75 -13.70
C ILE A 241 8.31 -2.37 -14.28
N PHE A 242 8.24 -1.70 -15.43
CA PHE A 242 7.00 -1.11 -15.95
C PHE A 242 6.78 -1.58 -17.39
N ILE A 243 5.95 -2.62 -17.57
CA ILE A 243 5.77 -3.27 -18.88
C ILE A 243 5.19 -2.32 -19.95
N TRP A 244 4.40 -1.32 -19.55
CA TRP A 244 3.88 -0.28 -20.46
C TRP A 244 4.95 0.67 -21.02
N MET A 245 6.19 0.61 -20.54
CA MET A 245 7.30 1.34 -21.15
C MET A 245 7.87 0.63 -22.39
N ASP A 246 7.58 -0.66 -22.57
CA ASP A 246 8.04 -1.46 -23.71
C ASP A 246 7.18 -1.17 -24.95
N PRO A 247 7.77 -0.66 -26.06
CA PRO A 247 7.04 -0.41 -27.30
C PRO A 247 6.39 -1.65 -27.92
N GLU A 248 6.96 -2.85 -27.75
CA GLU A 248 6.45 -4.09 -28.35
C GLU A 248 5.25 -4.62 -27.57
N VAL A 249 5.29 -4.56 -26.24
CA VAL A 249 4.12 -4.84 -25.39
C VAL A 249 2.98 -3.85 -25.71
N VAL A 250 3.28 -2.55 -25.77
CA VAL A 250 2.28 -1.52 -26.13
C VAL A 250 1.74 -1.73 -27.55
N ALA A 251 2.53 -2.21 -28.50
CA ALA A 251 2.06 -2.44 -29.87
C ALA A 251 1.05 -3.61 -29.98
N ASN A 252 1.15 -4.61 -29.10
CA ASN A 252 0.33 -5.82 -29.13
C ASN A 252 -0.84 -5.83 -28.13
N ASP A 253 -0.88 -4.92 -27.15
CA ASP A 253 -1.89 -4.89 -26.08
C ASP A 253 -2.86 -3.69 -26.18
N GLU A 254 -4.11 -3.94 -26.56
CA GLU A 254 -5.15 -2.90 -26.68
C GLU A 254 -5.49 -2.20 -25.34
N ILE A 255 -5.39 -2.89 -24.20
CA ILE A 255 -5.71 -2.32 -22.88
C ILE A 255 -4.64 -1.28 -22.50
N ILE A 256 -3.37 -1.59 -22.75
CA ILE A 256 -2.25 -0.68 -22.53
C ILE A 256 -2.28 0.48 -23.53
N GLN A 257 -2.62 0.24 -24.82
CA GLN A 257 -2.81 1.30 -25.80
C GLN A 257 -3.88 2.32 -25.37
N ASN A 258 -5.02 1.84 -24.88
CA ASN A 258 -6.10 2.71 -24.38
C ASN A 258 -5.66 3.51 -23.13
N LYS A 259 -4.69 3.02 -22.36
CA LYS A 259 -4.10 3.71 -21.20
C LYS A 259 -2.93 4.66 -21.57
N SER A 260 -2.41 4.61 -22.80
CA SER A 260 -1.20 5.37 -23.25
C SER A 260 -1.28 6.89 -23.09
N GLY A 261 -2.49 7.47 -23.17
CA GLY A 261 -2.71 8.91 -22.91
C GLY A 261 -2.29 9.34 -21.49
N PHE A 262 -2.32 8.40 -20.54
CA PHE A 262 -1.83 8.58 -19.17
C PHE A 262 -0.47 7.89 -18.97
N LEU A 263 -0.33 6.63 -19.40
CA LEU A 263 0.88 5.83 -19.31
C LEU A 263 1.78 6.05 -20.54
N ASN A 264 2.56 7.13 -20.51
CA ASN A 264 3.67 7.35 -21.43
C ASN A 264 4.85 8.01 -20.70
N LEU A 265 6.07 7.65 -21.10
CA LEU A 265 7.29 8.02 -20.37
C LEU A 265 7.48 9.55 -20.21
N PRO A 266 7.26 10.41 -21.22
CA PRO A 266 7.38 11.86 -21.04
C PRO A 266 6.37 12.42 -20.03
N TRP A 267 5.10 12.01 -20.10
CA TRP A 267 4.06 12.53 -19.21
C TRP A 267 4.22 11.98 -17.79
N PHE A 268 4.63 10.72 -17.62
CA PHE A 268 5.03 10.12 -16.33
C PHE A 268 6.14 10.92 -15.65
N ILE A 269 7.20 11.29 -16.37
CA ILE A 269 8.30 12.11 -15.85
C ILE A 269 7.79 13.49 -15.44
N ILE A 270 6.99 14.15 -16.27
CA ILE A 270 6.45 15.48 -15.98
C ILE A 270 5.53 15.45 -14.75
N ARG A 271 4.62 14.47 -14.63
CA ARG A 271 3.78 14.27 -13.44
C ARG A 271 4.62 14.06 -12.18
N GLY A 272 5.58 13.12 -12.23
CA GLY A 272 6.50 12.86 -11.12
C GLY A 272 7.26 14.11 -10.68
N LEU A 273 7.78 14.91 -11.61
CA LEU A 273 8.46 16.17 -11.31
C LEU A 273 7.51 17.23 -10.71
N ILE A 274 6.25 17.30 -11.15
CA ILE A 274 5.23 18.18 -10.55
C ILE A 274 4.97 17.77 -9.10
N PHE A 275 4.78 16.48 -8.81
CA PHE A 275 4.55 15.97 -7.46
C PHE A 275 5.73 16.30 -6.53
N ILE A 276 6.95 15.92 -6.95
CA ILE A 276 8.20 16.17 -6.23
C ILE A 276 8.40 17.67 -5.98
N THR A 277 8.13 18.51 -6.98
CA THR A 277 8.25 19.96 -6.87
C THR A 277 7.27 20.52 -5.85
N GLY A 278 5.98 20.15 -5.91
CA GLY A 278 4.97 20.64 -4.98
C GLY A 278 5.28 20.27 -3.52
N TRP A 279 5.63 19.00 -3.26
CA TRP A 279 6.00 18.55 -1.92
C TRP A 279 7.28 19.22 -1.41
N SER A 280 8.30 19.36 -2.29
CA SER A 280 9.57 19.99 -1.93
C SER A 280 9.47 21.50 -1.71
N LEU A 281 8.60 22.19 -2.47
CA LEU A 281 8.29 23.61 -2.26
C LEU A 281 7.59 23.82 -0.92
N TYR A 282 6.57 23.02 -0.59
CA TYR A 282 5.92 23.09 0.73
C TYR A 282 6.96 22.87 1.85
N ARG A 283 7.76 21.81 1.75
CA ARG A 283 8.83 21.48 2.73
C ARG A 283 9.88 22.59 2.84
N HIS A 284 10.22 23.27 1.75
CA HIS A 284 11.14 24.42 1.76
C HIS A 284 10.52 25.62 2.49
N PHE A 285 9.30 26.04 2.10
CA PHE A 285 8.66 27.21 2.68
C PHE A 285 8.24 27.01 4.12
N SER A 286 7.74 25.83 4.50
CA SER A 286 7.34 25.52 5.86
C SER A 286 8.53 25.58 6.82
N ARG A 287 9.66 24.96 6.48
CA ARG A 287 10.92 25.09 7.23
C ARG A 287 11.43 26.54 7.27
N LYS A 288 11.37 27.27 6.15
CA LYS A 288 11.80 28.68 6.07
C LYS A 288 10.99 29.58 7.01
N TYR A 289 9.66 29.43 7.03
CA TYR A 289 8.78 30.18 7.93
C TYR A 289 8.94 29.75 9.38
N SER A 290 9.06 28.45 9.64
CA SER A 290 9.32 27.89 10.96
C SER A 290 10.63 28.41 11.58
N ILE A 291 11.72 28.55 10.80
CA ILE A 291 12.97 29.15 11.29
C ILE A 291 12.82 30.67 11.47
N ALA A 292 12.18 31.37 10.52
CA ALA A 292 11.97 32.82 10.62
C ALA A 292 11.09 33.23 11.82
N GLN A 293 10.16 32.36 12.23
CA GLN A 293 9.28 32.58 13.37
C GLN A 293 10.03 32.61 14.71
N ASP A 294 11.14 31.89 14.86
CA ASP A 294 11.96 31.85 16.09
C ASP A 294 12.63 33.20 16.44
N THR A 295 12.70 34.13 15.48
CA THR A 295 13.30 35.46 15.64
C THR A 295 12.35 36.60 15.26
N ALA A 296 11.06 36.32 15.09
CA ALA A 296 10.06 37.33 14.73
C ALA A 296 9.39 37.96 15.97
N ASP A 297 9.01 39.23 15.85
CA ASP A 297 8.28 39.96 16.89
C ASP A 297 6.76 39.75 16.83
N ASP A 298 6.26 39.22 15.70
CA ASP A 298 4.85 38.89 15.45
C ASP A 298 4.65 37.37 15.20
N ASN A 299 3.42 36.95 14.86
CA ASN A 299 3.08 35.56 14.52
C ASN A 299 2.83 35.38 13.00
N LYS A 300 3.38 36.26 12.16
CA LYS A 300 3.13 36.31 10.71
C LYS A 300 3.60 35.06 9.99
N TYR A 301 4.72 34.47 10.42
CA TYR A 301 5.25 33.25 9.83
C TYR A 301 4.46 32.02 10.27
N PHE A 302 3.93 31.99 11.49
CA PHE A 302 2.99 30.96 11.94
C PHE A 302 1.71 30.96 11.08
N ILE A 303 1.07 32.13 10.89
CA ILE A 303 -0.13 32.25 10.04
C ILE A 303 0.16 31.83 8.59
N LYS A 304 1.35 32.16 8.06
CA LYS A 304 1.78 31.66 6.75
C LYS A 304 1.92 30.13 6.74
N SER A 305 2.58 29.54 7.73
CA SER A 305 2.73 28.09 7.87
C SER A 305 1.38 27.36 7.93
N PHE A 306 0.41 27.89 8.67
CA PHE A 306 -0.97 27.38 8.68
C PHE A 306 -1.58 27.38 7.27
N ARG A 307 -1.57 28.53 6.58
CA ARG A 307 -2.16 28.67 5.24
C ARG A 307 -1.51 27.76 4.20
N ILE A 308 -0.18 27.67 4.17
CA ILE A 308 0.50 26.77 3.22
C ILE A 308 0.32 25.30 3.57
N SER A 309 0.09 24.95 4.84
CA SER A 309 -0.19 23.56 5.24
C SER A 309 -1.59 23.13 4.82
N ALA A 310 -2.60 23.98 4.99
CA ALA A 310 -3.95 23.72 4.49
C ALA A 310 -3.97 23.54 2.96
N ALA A 311 -3.31 24.45 2.22
CA ALA A 311 -3.20 24.35 0.77
C ALA A 311 -2.39 23.10 0.32
N PHE A 312 -1.31 22.77 1.04
CA PHE A 312 -0.53 21.57 0.79
C PHE A 312 -1.33 20.29 1.02
N LEU A 313 -2.19 20.21 2.05
CA LEU A 313 -2.98 19.01 2.31
C LEU A 313 -3.96 18.68 1.17
N VAL A 314 -4.56 19.70 0.54
CA VAL A 314 -5.41 19.51 -0.65
C VAL A 314 -4.57 19.02 -1.85
N PHE A 315 -3.42 19.64 -2.11
CA PHE A 315 -2.49 19.20 -3.16
C PHE A 315 -1.95 17.79 -2.90
N TYR A 316 -1.67 17.47 -1.64
CA TYR A 316 -1.09 16.22 -1.19
C TYR A 316 -2.03 15.05 -1.44
N ILE A 317 -3.30 15.12 -1.04
CA ILE A 317 -4.25 14.00 -1.26
C ILE A 317 -4.35 13.65 -2.74
N TYR A 318 -4.45 14.65 -3.63
CA TYR A 318 -4.54 14.41 -5.07
C TYR A 318 -3.24 13.83 -5.66
N THR A 319 -2.08 14.39 -5.28
CA THR A 319 -0.78 13.96 -5.82
C THR A 319 -0.24 12.69 -5.19
N GLU A 320 -0.65 12.34 -3.96
CA GLU A 320 -0.43 11.05 -3.34
C GLU A 320 -1.14 9.97 -4.14
N SER A 321 -2.45 10.11 -4.39
CA SER A 321 -3.21 9.04 -5.05
C SER A 321 -2.76 8.87 -6.51
N MET A 322 -2.44 9.95 -7.22
CA MET A 322 -1.82 9.86 -8.55
C MET A 322 -0.42 9.23 -8.53
N MET A 323 0.39 9.52 -7.50
CA MET A 323 1.69 8.85 -7.32
C MET A 323 1.50 7.36 -7.06
N SER A 324 0.53 6.96 -6.25
CA SER A 324 0.24 5.55 -5.96
C SER A 324 -0.24 4.80 -7.22
N TRP A 325 -0.96 5.48 -8.14
CA TRP A 325 -1.25 4.95 -9.48
C TRP A 325 -0.01 4.85 -10.36
N ASP A 326 0.78 5.93 -10.47
CA ASP A 326 1.95 5.98 -11.34
C ASP A 326 3.07 5.03 -10.89
N TRP A 327 3.47 5.08 -9.63
CA TRP A 327 4.71 4.49 -9.11
C TRP A 327 4.54 3.10 -8.50
N ILE A 328 3.30 2.62 -8.34
CA ILE A 328 3.03 1.27 -7.82
C ILE A 328 1.98 0.56 -8.68
N MET A 329 0.79 1.13 -8.88
CA MET A 329 -0.28 0.43 -9.60
C MET A 329 0.11 0.12 -11.04
N SER A 330 0.75 1.08 -11.74
CA SER A 330 1.15 0.89 -13.15
C SER A 330 2.26 -0.15 -13.39
N VAL A 331 2.82 -0.77 -12.34
CA VAL A 331 3.67 -1.96 -12.49
C VAL A 331 2.85 -3.10 -13.12
N ASP A 332 1.57 -3.20 -12.76
CA ASP A 332 0.56 -4.09 -13.36
C ASP A 332 -0.49 -3.22 -14.07
N PRO A 333 -0.31 -2.89 -15.36
CA PRO A 333 -1.19 -1.96 -16.07
C PRO A 333 -2.55 -2.59 -16.44
N HIS A 334 -2.74 -3.90 -16.30
CA HIS A 334 -4.03 -4.55 -16.51
C HIS A 334 -4.95 -4.34 -15.31
N TRP A 335 -4.41 -4.51 -14.10
CA TRP A 335 -5.15 -4.32 -12.86
C TRP A 335 -5.44 -2.84 -12.53
N PHE A 336 -6.53 -2.60 -11.79
CA PHE A 336 -6.87 -1.29 -11.25
C PHE A 336 -7.67 -1.41 -9.94
N SER A 337 -7.55 -0.42 -9.05
CA SER A 337 -8.36 -0.35 -7.84
C SER A 337 -8.50 1.08 -7.32
N THR A 338 -9.73 1.50 -7.02
CA THR A 338 -10.04 2.87 -6.57
C THR A 338 -9.53 3.18 -5.16
N LEU A 339 -9.54 2.20 -4.26
CA LEU A 339 -9.12 2.35 -2.87
C LEU A 339 -7.59 2.37 -2.69
N PHE A 340 -6.84 1.98 -3.72
CA PHE A 340 -5.41 1.69 -3.62
C PHE A 340 -4.55 2.87 -3.15
N GLY A 341 -4.84 4.11 -3.58
CA GLY A 341 -4.15 5.30 -3.09
C GLY A 341 -4.30 5.48 -1.57
N TRP A 342 -5.51 5.29 -1.04
CA TRP A 342 -5.76 5.40 0.40
C TRP A 342 -5.03 4.32 1.20
N TYR A 343 -4.91 3.12 0.63
CA TYR A 343 -4.16 2.02 1.22
C TYR A 343 -2.66 2.35 1.33
N VAL A 344 -2.03 2.83 0.25
CA VAL A 344 -0.64 3.28 0.24
C VAL A 344 -0.43 4.49 1.17
N PHE A 345 -1.38 5.43 1.21
CA PHE A 345 -1.40 6.52 2.18
C PHE A 345 -1.33 6.03 3.62
N ALA A 346 -2.11 5.01 4.00
CA ALA A 346 -2.07 4.47 5.35
C ALA A 346 -0.68 3.87 5.69
N SER A 347 -0.07 3.12 4.78
CA SER A 347 1.27 2.53 4.97
C SER A 347 2.35 3.59 5.19
N MET A 348 2.34 4.67 4.39
CA MET A 348 3.30 5.76 4.55
C MET A 348 3.07 6.58 5.83
N PHE A 349 1.81 6.73 6.26
CA PHE A 349 1.45 7.53 7.44
C PHE A 349 1.85 6.83 8.75
N VAL A 350 1.52 5.54 8.87
CA VAL A 350 1.96 4.69 10.00
C VAL A 350 3.48 4.67 10.12
N SER A 351 4.16 4.41 8.99
CA SER A 351 5.62 4.35 8.93
C SER A 351 6.26 5.69 9.30
N GLY A 352 5.70 6.81 8.82
CA GLY A 352 6.16 8.16 9.14
C GLY A 352 6.05 8.48 10.64
N ILE A 353 4.89 8.25 11.27
CA ILE A 353 4.68 8.46 12.71
C ILE A 353 5.63 7.58 13.52
N THR A 354 5.83 6.34 13.10
CA THR A 354 6.75 5.39 13.75
C THR A 354 8.20 5.92 13.74
N VAL A 355 8.67 6.46 12.61
CA VAL A 355 10.01 7.07 12.54
C VAL A 355 10.10 8.38 13.34
N ILE A 356 9.03 9.19 13.42
CA ILE A 356 8.99 10.34 14.34
C ILE A 356 9.20 9.87 15.78
N ALA A 357 8.53 8.82 16.22
CA ALA A 357 8.69 8.26 17.56
C ALA A 357 10.13 7.80 17.80
N MET A 358 10.66 6.92 16.93
CA MET A 358 12.02 6.36 17.09
C MET A 358 13.11 7.46 17.12
N VAL A 359 13.04 8.46 16.23
CA VAL A 359 14.02 9.57 16.22
C VAL A 359 13.85 10.47 17.45
N THR A 360 12.62 10.77 17.87
CA THR A 360 12.35 11.53 19.10
C THR A 360 12.92 10.84 20.33
N MET A 361 12.72 9.52 20.45
CA MET A 361 13.21 8.72 21.57
C MET A 361 14.73 8.61 21.57
N TYR A 362 15.35 8.45 20.40
CA TYR A 362 16.81 8.52 20.27
C TYR A 362 17.34 9.88 20.76
N LEU A 363 16.77 11.00 20.31
CA LEU A 363 17.20 12.34 20.74
C LEU A 363 16.95 12.57 22.24
N ARG A 364 15.82 12.10 22.78
CA ARG A 364 15.48 12.16 24.22
C ARG A 364 16.48 11.37 25.07
N SER A 365 16.81 10.13 24.70
CA SER A 365 17.78 9.29 25.41
C SER A 365 19.21 9.85 25.41
N ARG A 366 19.51 10.75 24.46
CA ARG A 366 20.78 11.50 24.37
C ARG A 366 20.73 12.88 25.04
N GLY A 367 19.64 13.24 25.74
CA GLY A 367 19.48 14.51 26.45
C GLY A 367 19.17 15.72 25.57
N PHE A 368 18.90 15.53 24.27
CA PHE A 368 18.66 16.64 23.33
C PHE A 368 17.22 17.18 23.35
N LEU A 369 16.28 16.46 23.97
CA LEU A 369 14.86 16.83 24.08
C LEU A 369 14.39 16.74 25.55
N PRO A 370 14.89 17.61 26.47
CA PRO A 370 14.60 17.50 27.91
C PRO A 370 13.14 17.81 28.29
N LEU A 371 12.42 18.55 27.44
CA LEU A 371 11.01 18.92 27.64
C LEU A 371 10.02 17.85 27.14
N VAL A 372 10.50 16.85 26.40
CA VAL A 372 9.66 15.75 25.89
C VAL A 372 9.51 14.70 26.99
N ASN A 373 8.29 14.56 27.48
CA ASN A 373 7.90 13.62 28.53
C ASN A 373 7.21 12.35 27.97
N ASP A 374 6.81 11.43 28.85
CA ASP A 374 6.21 10.15 28.44
C ASP A 374 4.80 10.29 27.84
N SER A 375 4.12 11.42 28.05
CA SER A 375 2.81 11.73 27.45
C SER A 375 2.94 11.98 25.95
N HIS A 376 3.99 12.66 25.51
CA HIS A 376 4.31 12.84 24.09
C HIS A 376 4.61 11.49 23.41
N LEU A 377 5.33 10.60 24.09
CA LEU A 377 5.59 9.25 23.62
C LEU A 377 4.31 8.41 23.55
N HIS A 378 3.48 8.50 24.58
CA HIS A 378 2.18 7.83 24.64
C HIS A 378 1.28 8.22 23.47
N ASP A 379 1.22 9.51 23.11
CA ASP A 379 0.38 9.96 22.00
C ASP A 379 0.96 9.62 20.63
N LEU A 380 2.28 9.65 20.45
CA LEU A 380 2.90 9.06 19.24
C LEU A 380 2.57 7.57 19.12
N ALA A 381 2.66 6.80 20.20
CA ALA A 381 2.31 5.37 20.21
C ALA A 381 0.79 5.12 20.03
N LYS A 382 -0.07 6.05 20.48
CA LYS A 382 -1.52 6.06 20.19
C LYS A 382 -1.76 6.29 18.70
N PHE A 383 -1.05 7.22 18.06
CA PHE A 383 -1.13 7.47 16.62
C PHE A 383 -0.62 6.28 15.80
N MET A 384 0.52 5.68 16.17
CA MET A 384 1.01 4.43 15.54
C MET A 384 -0.04 3.33 15.59
N PHE A 385 -0.65 3.10 16.75
CA PHE A 385 -1.68 2.08 16.97
C PHE A 385 -2.98 2.37 16.20
N ALA A 386 -3.49 3.60 16.23
CA ALA A 386 -4.73 3.94 15.54
C ALA A 386 -4.60 3.80 14.02
N PHE A 387 -3.48 4.26 13.45
CA PHE A 387 -3.27 4.15 12.00
C PHE A 387 -2.90 2.73 11.55
N SER A 388 -2.35 1.87 12.42
CA SER A 388 -2.15 0.45 12.07
C SER A 388 -3.48 -0.30 11.93
N ILE A 389 -4.49 0.04 12.75
CA ILE A 389 -5.87 -0.43 12.57
C ILE A 389 -6.48 0.15 11.28
N PHE A 390 -6.27 1.43 10.98
CA PHE A 390 -6.75 2.06 9.74
C PHE A 390 -6.18 1.41 8.48
N TRP A 391 -4.87 1.13 8.45
CA TRP A 391 -4.24 0.36 7.37
C TRP A 391 -4.89 -1.02 7.21
N THR A 392 -5.12 -1.73 8.33
CA THR A 392 -5.73 -3.06 8.29
C THR A 392 -7.16 -3.02 7.75
N TYR A 393 -7.94 -2.00 8.11
CA TYR A 393 -9.27 -1.77 7.55
C TYR A 393 -9.23 -1.57 6.04
N LEU A 394 -8.29 -0.78 5.51
CA LEU A 394 -8.15 -0.56 4.07
C LEU A 394 -7.66 -1.82 3.34
N TRP A 395 -6.67 -2.52 3.89
CA TRP A 395 -6.21 -3.81 3.38
C TRP A 395 -7.37 -4.81 3.28
N PHE A 396 -8.12 -4.98 4.38
CA PHE A 396 -9.21 -5.95 4.45
C PHE A 396 -10.38 -5.58 3.55
N SER A 397 -10.77 -4.30 3.50
CA SER A 397 -11.86 -3.86 2.62
C SER A 397 -11.50 -3.99 1.14
N GLN A 398 -10.27 -3.70 0.74
CA GLN A 398 -9.81 -3.94 -0.63
C GLN A 398 -9.82 -5.44 -0.98
N PHE A 399 -9.22 -6.28 -0.13
CA PHE A 399 -9.18 -7.72 -0.35
C PHE A 399 -10.57 -8.34 -0.38
N MET A 400 -11.42 -8.04 0.62
CA MET A 400 -12.73 -8.65 0.78
C MET A 400 -13.67 -8.34 -0.40
N LEU A 401 -13.67 -7.10 -0.90
CA LEU A 401 -14.56 -6.73 -2.00
C LEU A 401 -14.20 -7.45 -3.31
N ILE A 402 -12.90 -7.53 -3.64
CA ILE A 402 -12.44 -8.24 -4.86
C ILE A 402 -12.62 -9.76 -4.70
N TRP A 403 -12.32 -10.32 -3.52
CA TRP A 403 -12.54 -11.73 -3.21
C TRP A 403 -14.03 -12.14 -3.25
N TYR A 404 -14.93 -11.26 -2.78
CA TYR A 404 -16.36 -11.54 -2.70
C TYR A 404 -17.05 -11.47 -4.07
N ALA A 405 -16.69 -10.48 -4.91
CA ALA A 405 -17.25 -10.34 -6.26
C ALA A 405 -16.58 -11.30 -7.27
N ASN A 406 -15.32 -11.64 -7.03
CA ASN A 406 -14.51 -12.60 -7.80
C ASN A 406 -14.53 -12.37 -9.33
N ILE A 407 -14.44 -11.11 -9.77
CA ILE A 407 -14.38 -10.75 -11.20
C ILE A 407 -13.02 -11.17 -11.77
N PRO A 408 -12.94 -12.00 -12.82
CA PRO A 408 -11.69 -12.62 -13.25
C PRO A 408 -10.53 -11.65 -13.51
N GLU A 409 -10.80 -10.49 -14.12
CA GLU A 409 -9.79 -9.46 -14.45
C GLU A 409 -9.14 -8.83 -13.21
N GLU A 410 -9.89 -8.63 -12.12
CA GLU A 410 -9.40 -7.97 -10.90
C GLU A 410 -8.76 -8.95 -9.90
N VAL A 411 -9.11 -10.24 -10.00
CA VAL A 411 -8.77 -11.30 -9.03
C VAL A 411 -7.35 -11.83 -9.21
N THR A 412 -6.81 -11.81 -10.42
CA THR A 412 -5.44 -12.25 -10.77
C THR A 412 -4.38 -11.66 -9.84
N TYR A 413 -4.53 -10.38 -9.47
CA TYR A 413 -3.70 -9.67 -8.50
C TYR A 413 -3.56 -10.40 -7.17
N PHE A 414 -4.66 -10.94 -6.64
CA PHE A 414 -4.63 -11.69 -5.37
C PHE A 414 -4.28 -13.16 -5.57
N VAL A 415 -4.61 -13.78 -6.70
CA VAL A 415 -4.28 -15.19 -6.97
C VAL A 415 -2.76 -15.41 -6.93
N THR A 416 -1.98 -14.65 -7.71
CA THR A 416 -0.50 -14.74 -7.71
C THR A 416 0.08 -14.48 -6.30
N ARG A 417 -0.49 -13.51 -5.58
CA ARG A 417 -0.06 -13.17 -4.21
C ARG A 417 -0.41 -14.26 -3.17
N PHE A 418 -1.46 -15.05 -3.39
CA PHE A 418 -1.84 -16.17 -2.52
C PHE A 418 -1.18 -17.50 -2.90
N THR A 419 -0.78 -17.68 -4.15
CA THR A 419 0.00 -18.85 -4.60
C THR A 419 1.46 -18.69 -4.18
N ASP A 420 2.15 -17.65 -4.66
CA ASP A 420 3.61 -17.57 -4.59
C ASP A 420 4.10 -16.74 -3.39
N TYR A 421 3.32 -15.73 -2.98
CA TYR A 421 3.69 -14.77 -1.92
C TYR A 421 2.89 -14.97 -0.62
N LYS A 422 2.28 -16.14 -0.41
CA LYS A 422 1.36 -16.40 0.72
C LYS A 422 1.94 -16.03 2.09
N ILE A 423 3.22 -16.36 2.31
CA ILE A 423 3.91 -16.11 3.58
C ILE A 423 4.14 -14.60 3.82
N PRO A 424 4.77 -13.83 2.93
CA PRO A 424 4.88 -12.38 3.14
C PRO A 424 3.51 -11.67 3.09
N PHE A 425 2.54 -12.13 2.28
CA PHE A 425 1.20 -11.52 2.17
C PHE A 425 0.36 -11.66 3.44
N LEU A 426 0.37 -12.83 4.10
CA LEU A 426 -0.30 -13.00 5.39
C LEU A 426 0.58 -12.53 6.57
N GLY A 427 1.90 -12.65 6.44
CA GLY A 427 2.87 -12.21 7.45
C GLY A 427 2.81 -10.72 7.76
N MET A 428 2.62 -9.87 6.73
CA MET A 428 2.45 -8.42 6.96
C MET A 428 1.23 -8.09 7.82
N ILE A 429 0.15 -8.88 7.79
CA ILE A 429 -1.01 -8.71 8.69
C ILE A 429 -0.61 -8.99 10.14
N VAL A 430 0.16 -10.05 10.39
CA VAL A 430 0.66 -10.38 11.74
C VAL A 430 1.51 -9.21 12.29
N MET A 431 2.34 -8.61 11.44
CA MET A 431 3.29 -7.55 11.80
C MET A 431 2.66 -6.15 11.91
N ASN A 432 1.69 -5.81 11.06
CA ASN A 432 1.06 -4.48 11.02
C ASN A 432 -0.25 -4.41 11.83
N PHE A 433 -0.91 -5.54 12.13
CA PHE A 433 -2.18 -5.57 12.86
C PHE A 433 -2.07 -6.28 14.21
N ILE A 434 -1.76 -7.58 14.18
CA ILE A 434 -1.86 -8.45 15.38
C ILE A 434 -0.82 -8.03 16.43
N PHE A 435 0.44 -7.85 16.03
CA PHE A 435 1.50 -7.47 16.95
C PHE A 435 1.29 -6.05 17.54
N PRO A 436 0.94 -5.01 16.75
CA PRO A 436 0.59 -3.69 17.29
C PRO A 436 -0.62 -3.71 18.21
N ILE A 437 -1.64 -4.54 17.98
CA ILE A 437 -2.75 -4.72 18.93
C ILE A 437 -2.24 -5.28 20.26
N LEU A 438 -1.53 -6.40 20.23
CA LEU A 438 -1.10 -7.07 21.47
C LEU A 438 -0.12 -6.22 22.30
N VAL A 439 0.72 -5.40 21.66
CA VAL A 439 1.72 -4.56 22.34
C VAL A 439 1.20 -3.16 22.66
N LEU A 440 0.47 -2.51 21.75
CA LEU A 440 0.02 -1.12 21.87
C LEU A 440 -1.47 -0.99 22.21
N MET A 441 -2.17 -2.04 22.63
CA MET A 441 -3.49 -1.84 23.28
C MET A 441 -3.33 -1.25 24.70
N ASN A 442 -2.32 -1.70 25.48
CA ASN A 442 -2.10 -1.26 26.86
C ASN A 442 -1.59 0.20 26.95
N ARG A 443 -2.22 1.03 27.80
CA ARG A 443 -1.86 2.43 28.09
C ARG A 443 -0.44 2.56 28.67
N ASP A 444 -0.02 1.63 29.50
CA ASP A 444 1.27 1.73 30.22
C ASP A 444 2.44 1.41 29.29
N TYR A 445 2.27 0.41 28.42
CA TYR A 445 3.29 0.02 27.44
C TYR A 445 3.59 1.15 26.43
N LYS A 446 2.57 1.96 26.07
CA LYS A 446 2.73 3.18 25.25
C LYS A 446 3.66 4.25 25.85
N ARG A 447 3.92 4.22 27.17
CA ARG A 447 4.82 5.17 27.85
C ARG A 447 6.25 4.65 27.98
N ILE A 448 6.45 3.35 27.80
CA ILE A 448 7.74 2.68 28.04
C ILE A 448 8.53 2.62 26.72
N PRO A 449 9.73 3.24 26.65
CA PRO A 449 10.46 3.33 25.38
C PRO A 449 10.79 1.99 24.70
N TRP A 450 10.98 0.92 25.48
CA TRP A 450 11.27 -0.40 24.93
C TRP A 450 10.12 -0.94 24.05
N PHE A 451 8.88 -0.91 24.55
CA PHE A 451 7.72 -1.42 23.82
C PHE A 451 7.42 -0.61 22.56
N VAL A 452 7.58 0.71 22.60
CA VAL A 452 7.34 1.57 21.42
C VAL A 452 8.41 1.38 20.34
N VAL A 453 9.70 1.18 20.71
CA VAL A 453 10.75 0.85 19.73
C VAL A 453 10.54 -0.55 19.14
N MET A 454 10.18 -1.54 19.96
CA MET A 454 9.90 -2.90 19.51
C MET A 454 8.71 -2.94 18.54
N ALA A 455 7.58 -2.32 18.90
CA ALA A 455 6.43 -2.17 18.02
C ALA A 455 6.79 -1.42 16.74
N GLY A 456 7.53 -0.31 16.86
CA GLY A 456 7.95 0.48 15.71
C GLY A 456 8.84 -0.28 14.73
N LEU A 457 9.76 -1.11 15.22
CA LEU A 457 10.61 -1.93 14.35
C LEU A 457 9.78 -2.98 13.59
N VAL A 458 8.85 -3.67 14.27
CA VAL A 458 7.97 -4.67 13.63
C VAL A 458 7.05 -4.03 12.60
N ILE A 459 6.44 -2.87 12.92
CA ILE A 459 5.61 -2.09 12.00
C ILE A 459 6.39 -1.64 10.76
N LEU A 460 7.63 -1.17 10.91
CA LEU A 460 8.44 -0.75 9.76
C LEU A 460 8.85 -1.92 8.87
N ILE A 461 9.16 -3.09 9.44
CA ILE A 461 9.46 -4.29 8.63
C ILE A 461 8.18 -4.79 7.95
N GLY A 462 7.04 -4.78 8.63
CA GLY A 462 5.75 -5.17 8.07
C GLY A 462 5.30 -4.26 6.92
N HIS A 463 5.50 -2.94 7.01
CA HIS A 463 5.26 -2.03 5.88
C HIS A 463 6.34 -2.05 4.79
N TYR A 464 7.54 -2.58 5.05
CA TYR A 464 8.48 -2.89 3.98
C TYR A 464 8.00 -4.11 3.18
N ILE A 465 7.55 -5.16 3.88
CA ILE A 465 6.95 -6.36 3.27
C ILE A 465 5.67 -6.01 2.49
N ASP A 466 4.89 -5.04 2.98
CA ASP A 466 3.73 -4.48 2.27
C ASP A 466 4.12 -3.94 0.87
N ILE A 467 5.06 -2.99 0.79
CA ILE A 467 5.53 -2.45 -0.51
C ILE A 467 6.19 -3.54 -1.37
N PHE A 468 6.91 -4.49 -0.75
CA PHE A 468 7.46 -5.66 -1.44
C PHE A 468 6.37 -6.48 -2.12
N ASN A 469 5.26 -6.78 -1.42
CA ASN A 469 4.11 -7.51 -1.98
C ASN A 469 3.32 -6.69 -3.01
N MET A 470 3.34 -5.36 -2.94
CA MET A 470 2.71 -4.54 -3.97
C MET A 470 3.45 -4.68 -5.31
N ILE A 471 4.79 -4.70 -5.30
CA ILE A 471 5.63 -4.54 -6.51
C ILE A 471 6.18 -5.87 -7.03
N MET A 472 6.84 -6.68 -6.18
CA MET A 472 7.61 -7.85 -6.62
C MET A 472 6.81 -8.90 -7.41
N PRO A 473 5.56 -9.25 -7.06
CA PRO A 473 4.80 -10.26 -7.81
C PRO A 473 4.61 -9.89 -9.29
N ALA A 474 4.48 -8.59 -9.59
CA ALA A 474 4.27 -8.09 -10.94
C ALA A 474 5.58 -7.86 -11.72
N THR A 475 6.76 -7.96 -11.07
CA THR A 475 8.06 -7.76 -11.75
C THR A 475 8.92 -9.01 -11.81
N VAL A 476 8.87 -9.91 -10.83
CA VAL A 476 9.73 -11.11 -10.76
C VAL A 476 8.96 -12.43 -10.68
N GLY A 477 7.63 -12.41 -10.67
CA GLY A 477 6.81 -13.62 -10.60
C GLY A 477 7.16 -14.49 -9.39
N ASP A 478 7.37 -15.79 -9.64
CA ASP A 478 7.76 -16.79 -8.64
C ASP A 478 9.24 -16.69 -8.20
N ARG A 479 10.11 -16.02 -8.97
CA ARG A 479 11.58 -15.91 -8.74
C ARG A 479 11.98 -14.94 -7.62
N TRP A 480 11.11 -14.75 -6.63
CA TRP A 480 11.36 -13.88 -5.49
C TRP A 480 12.10 -14.59 -4.36
N TYR A 481 13.04 -13.87 -3.74
CA TYR A 481 13.51 -14.18 -2.39
C TYR A 481 14.17 -12.96 -1.78
N ILE A 482 14.24 -12.91 -0.44
CA ILE A 482 14.95 -11.85 0.28
C ILE A 482 16.42 -12.24 0.37
N GLY A 483 17.22 -11.74 -0.56
CA GLY A 483 18.64 -12.05 -0.71
C GLY A 483 19.53 -10.80 -0.61
N ILE A 484 20.70 -10.88 -1.25
CA ILE A 484 21.70 -9.80 -1.27
C ILE A 484 21.13 -8.50 -1.89
N PRO A 485 20.42 -8.51 -3.04
CA PRO A 485 19.90 -7.28 -3.64
C PRO A 485 18.93 -6.52 -2.72
N GLU A 486 17.99 -7.23 -2.08
CA GLU A 486 16.97 -6.65 -1.21
C GLU A 486 17.61 -6.08 0.06
N ILE A 487 18.40 -6.89 0.78
CA ILE A 487 19.05 -6.47 2.03
C ILE A 487 19.99 -5.29 1.76
N SER A 488 20.79 -5.36 0.69
CA SER A 488 21.77 -4.31 0.38
C SER A 488 21.10 -3.00 -0.02
N SER A 489 19.95 -3.05 -0.71
CA SER A 489 19.15 -1.87 -1.04
C SER A 489 18.57 -1.20 0.22
N ILE A 490 18.08 -2.00 1.19
CA ILE A 490 17.65 -1.49 2.50
C ILE A 490 18.81 -0.82 3.26
N LEU A 491 20.00 -1.44 3.28
CA LEU A 491 21.18 -0.89 3.96
C LEU A 491 21.65 0.41 3.29
N LEU A 492 21.64 0.47 1.96
CA LEU A 492 22.02 1.65 1.17
C LEU A 492 21.12 2.85 1.51
N PHE A 493 19.80 2.70 1.34
CA PHE A 493 18.87 3.80 1.56
C PHE A 493 18.64 4.10 3.05
N GLY A 494 18.71 3.11 3.93
CA GLY A 494 18.72 3.32 5.38
C GLY A 494 19.93 4.12 5.85
N GLY A 495 21.12 3.81 5.34
CA GLY A 495 22.34 4.59 5.58
C GLY A 495 22.21 6.03 5.08
N LEU A 496 21.70 6.23 3.86
CA LEU A 496 21.49 7.54 3.25
C LEU A 496 20.45 8.37 4.00
N PHE A 497 19.33 7.74 4.39
CA PHE A 497 18.27 8.34 5.21
C PHE A 497 18.82 8.82 6.55
N ILE A 498 19.49 7.95 7.31
CA ILE A 498 20.12 8.32 8.59
C ILE A 498 21.11 9.48 8.39
N PHE A 499 21.97 9.40 7.36
CA PHE A 499 22.96 10.44 7.09
C PHE A 499 22.32 11.81 6.82
N ILE A 500 21.30 11.87 5.97
CA ILE A 500 20.61 13.11 5.59
C ILE A 500 19.81 13.67 6.77
N VAL A 501 19.00 12.85 7.43
CA VAL A 501 18.13 13.28 8.54
C VAL A 501 18.94 13.83 9.71
N PHE A 502 19.95 13.09 10.18
CA PHE A 502 20.78 13.54 11.30
C PHE A 502 21.72 14.69 10.92
N THR A 503 22.12 14.82 9.66
CA THR A 503 22.79 16.04 9.18
C THR A 503 21.84 17.25 9.19
N ALA A 504 20.59 17.10 8.76
CA ALA A 504 19.60 18.18 8.73
C ALA A 504 19.20 18.67 10.14
N LEU A 505 19.18 17.77 11.13
CA LEU A 505 18.97 18.10 12.55
C LEU A 505 20.09 18.98 13.14
N THR A 506 21.30 18.99 12.58
CA THR A 506 22.37 19.91 13.02
C THR A 506 22.17 21.36 12.55
N LYS A 507 21.29 21.58 11.56
CA LYS A 507 21.15 22.88 10.87
C LYS A 507 20.15 23.84 11.54
N ALA A 508 19.53 23.45 12.65
CA ALA A 508 18.58 24.26 13.42
C ALA A 508 18.59 23.84 14.90
N PRO A 509 18.16 24.72 15.84
CA PRO A 509 17.83 24.28 17.19
C PRO A 509 16.63 23.32 17.18
N LEU A 510 16.65 22.31 18.07
CA LEU A 510 15.57 21.30 18.17
C LEU A 510 14.32 21.81 18.88
N THR A 511 14.43 22.88 19.67
CA THR A 511 13.29 23.53 20.33
C THR A 511 12.91 24.77 19.54
N MET A 512 11.62 24.90 19.22
CA MET A 512 11.07 26.16 18.71
C MET A 512 11.05 27.19 19.84
N LYS A 513 11.48 28.43 19.57
CA LYS A 513 11.51 29.52 20.54
C LYS A 513 10.17 30.23 20.64
N ARG A 514 9.47 30.38 19.52
CA ARG A 514 8.26 31.23 19.41
C ARG A 514 7.18 30.57 18.56
N ASN A 515 6.75 29.38 18.94
CA ASN A 515 5.48 28.81 18.47
C ASN A 515 4.36 29.26 19.44
N PRO A 516 3.20 29.76 18.98
CA PRO A 516 2.09 30.17 19.86
C PRO A 516 1.68 29.08 20.86
N PHE A 517 1.80 27.82 20.48
CA PHE A 517 1.40 26.64 21.25
C PHE A 517 2.56 25.96 21.99
N ILE A 518 3.76 26.57 22.06
CA ILE A 518 4.91 25.92 22.71
C ILE A 518 4.68 25.69 24.22
N LYS A 519 3.95 26.58 24.90
CA LYS A 519 3.75 26.53 26.36
C LYS A 519 2.83 25.40 26.79
N GLU A 520 1.79 25.12 26.02
CA GLU A 520 0.93 23.95 26.25
C GLU A 520 1.66 22.63 25.93
N SER A 521 2.53 22.60 24.90
CA SER A 521 3.42 21.46 24.63
C SER A 521 4.38 21.19 25.80
N GLU A 522 5.01 22.23 26.36
CA GLU A 522 5.90 22.12 27.53
C GLU A 522 5.21 21.56 28.79
N HIS A 523 3.92 21.83 28.96
CA HIS A 523 3.11 21.36 30.09
C HIS A 523 2.20 20.16 29.74
N PHE A 524 2.33 19.59 28.53
CA PHE A 524 1.44 18.56 28.02
C PHE A 524 1.53 17.27 28.86
N HIS A 525 0.37 16.78 29.32
CA HIS A 525 0.25 15.54 30.07
C HIS A 525 -1.06 14.81 29.73
N PHE A 526 -1.02 13.48 29.80
CA PHE A 526 -2.12 12.53 29.54
C PHE A 526 -1.88 11.25 30.35
#